data_AF-A1VKV2-F1
#
_entry.id   AF-A1VKV2-F1
#
_cell.length_a   1.000
_cell.length_b   1.000
_cell.length_c   1.000
_cell.angle_alpha   90.00
_cell.angle_beta   90.00
_cell.angle_gamma   90.00
#
_symmetry.space_group_name_H-M   'P 1'
#
loop_
_entity.id
_entity.type
_entity.pdbx_description
1 polymer ?
#
loop_
_entity_poly.entity_id
_entity_poly.type
_entity_poly.pdbx_seq_one_letter_code
_entity_poly.pdbx_strand_id
1 'polypeptide(L)'
;MNATDFNDLAAMASIEDVQRQIAQAVPAVEPPVWPDPILPGTLRTPPIPPEVLPSWLADMARAVSESTQTPPALAVMCGLAVLATVLQRRFEVSPFGDSYTEPLALWTLSASPSGTRKSAVLNAMLGPLLHWEKLLRDRMRRDIAKVNATRAVAKKRVERLLQDAAKAKEPSEREAIRAEVEREETEMPEEIRAPRLFTGDTTAERLQAMLVEHGERMAVHSDEAGIFLIMAGIYNGGAANIDVFLQGHAGSAMRVDRAGRSAHVDKPALSFGLLIQPDVMSEVAGSSRFRGSGLLARFLYAMPASNVGKRDVRRHTPIPEEVADEYKLYLLSLLQGVPGAVEAPKVLTLSEAARDVWLDLAEEIEHQQGEGGRYESISDWTSKLPGAVARIAALLELAETGLDAVEVSHASMDRALRLGRLLIPHAQAAFGLLGTDAVDSDAVAVLKWMQARAEPEFTRSQAQKAQEGRFRSVDRLQKALERLEQQDVLRGYKRRNKGTGPSMVYVVNPKVFEI
;
A
#
# COMPACT_ATOMS: atom_id res chain seq x y z
N MET A 1 -16.59 -49.03 -58.02
CA MET A 1 -15.38 -49.20 -57.19
C MET A 1 -15.36 -48.02 -56.24
N ASN A 2 -15.37 -48.26 -54.92
CA ASN A 2 -15.21 -47.19 -53.95
C ASN A 2 -13.73 -46.79 -53.97
N ALA A 3 -13.42 -45.58 -54.44
CA ALA A 3 -12.09 -45.01 -54.31
C ALA A 3 -11.79 -44.84 -52.82
N THR A 4 -10.71 -45.46 -52.34
CA THR A 4 -10.37 -45.45 -50.91
C THR A 4 -9.13 -44.63 -50.60
N ASP A 5 -8.34 -44.28 -51.61
CA ASP A 5 -7.15 -43.44 -51.42
C ASP A 5 -6.92 -42.42 -52.55
N PHE A 6 -5.90 -41.58 -52.37
CA PHE A 6 -5.54 -40.52 -53.33
C PHE A 6 -4.96 -41.06 -54.64
N ASN A 7 -4.44 -42.29 -54.66
CA ASN A 7 -3.97 -42.92 -55.89
C ASN A 7 -5.16 -43.40 -56.74
N ASP A 8 -6.20 -43.93 -56.09
CA ASP A 8 -7.48 -44.25 -56.72
C ASP A 8 -8.13 -42.98 -57.31
N LEU A 9 -8.10 -41.87 -56.55
CA LEU A 9 -8.64 -40.59 -57.00
C LEU A 9 -7.84 -39.99 -58.17
N ALA A 10 -6.51 -40.10 -58.15
CA ALA A 10 -5.64 -39.67 -59.24
C ALA A 10 -5.88 -40.45 -60.53
N ALA A 11 -6.17 -41.75 -60.41
CA ALA A 11 -6.45 -42.63 -61.55
C ALA A 11 -7.85 -42.40 -62.15
N MET A 12 -8.83 -41.98 -61.34
CA MET A 12 -10.21 -41.79 -61.78
C MET A 12 -10.53 -40.38 -62.30
N ALA A 13 -9.88 -39.33 -61.78
CA ALA A 13 -10.15 -37.94 -62.15
C ALA A 13 -8.95 -37.32 -62.88
N SER A 14 -7.88 -36.99 -62.15
CA SER A 14 -6.57 -36.59 -62.66
C SER A 14 -5.64 -36.23 -61.48
N ILE A 15 -4.33 -36.07 -61.73
CA ILE A 15 -3.39 -35.55 -60.73
C ILE A 15 -3.71 -34.09 -60.36
N GLU A 16 -4.22 -33.29 -61.31
CA GLU A 16 -4.61 -31.90 -61.06
C GLU A 16 -5.81 -31.79 -60.11
N ASP A 17 -6.76 -32.72 -60.20
CA ASP A 17 -7.92 -32.76 -59.29
C ASP A 17 -7.53 -33.17 -57.87
N VAL A 18 -6.56 -34.09 -57.72
CA VAL A 18 -5.98 -34.43 -56.41
C VAL A 18 -5.26 -33.21 -55.82
N GLN A 19 -4.48 -32.48 -56.62
CA GLN A 19 -3.82 -31.25 -56.17
C GLN A 19 -4.83 -30.17 -55.75
N ARG A 20 -5.92 -30.03 -56.49
CA ARG A 20 -7.00 -29.08 -56.17
C ARG A 20 -7.70 -29.45 -54.86
N GLN A 21 -7.97 -30.74 -54.62
CA GLN A 21 -8.55 -31.19 -53.35
C GLN A 21 -7.60 -30.99 -52.17
N ILE A 22 -6.30 -31.24 -52.34
CA ILE A 22 -5.30 -30.96 -51.30
C ILE A 22 -5.20 -29.45 -51.04
N ALA A 23 -5.25 -28.61 -52.07
CA ALA A 23 -5.23 -27.17 -51.93
C ALA A 23 -6.50 -26.59 -51.28
N GLN A 24 -7.62 -27.30 -51.39
CA GLN A 24 -8.91 -26.96 -50.76
C GLN A 24 -9.12 -27.64 -49.41
N ALA A 25 -8.23 -28.56 -49.02
CA ALA A 25 -8.30 -29.22 -47.72
C ALA A 25 -8.03 -28.21 -46.62
N VAL A 26 -9.04 -27.97 -45.78
CA VAL A 26 -8.87 -27.22 -44.54
C VAL A 26 -8.02 -28.08 -43.59
N PRO A 27 -6.94 -27.56 -42.98
CA PRO A 27 -6.16 -28.33 -42.04
C PRO A 27 -7.07 -28.85 -40.92
N ALA A 28 -7.10 -30.18 -40.72
CA ALA A 28 -7.91 -30.85 -39.71
C ALA A 28 -7.42 -30.59 -38.26
N VAL A 29 -6.38 -29.77 -38.11
CA VAL A 29 -5.82 -29.37 -36.82
C VAL A 29 -6.38 -27.98 -36.54
N GLU A 30 -7.33 -27.89 -35.61
CA GLU A 30 -7.69 -26.61 -35.01
C GLU A 30 -6.40 -25.86 -34.63
N PRO A 31 -6.30 -24.54 -34.91
CA PRO A 31 -5.12 -23.79 -34.53
C PRO A 31 -4.86 -24.04 -33.04
N PRO A 32 -3.60 -24.32 -32.63
CA PRO A 32 -3.30 -24.71 -31.26
C PRO A 32 -3.90 -23.67 -30.31
N VAL A 33 -4.84 -24.11 -29.48
CA VAL A 33 -5.49 -23.24 -28.51
C VAL A 33 -4.41 -22.80 -27.53
N TRP A 34 -4.06 -21.52 -27.60
CA TRP A 34 -3.14 -20.92 -26.66
C TRP A 34 -3.85 -20.72 -25.31
N PRO A 35 -3.22 -21.12 -24.18
CA PRO A 35 -3.66 -20.68 -22.86
C PRO A 35 -3.72 -19.15 -22.77
N ASP A 36 -4.47 -18.63 -21.80
CA ASP A 36 -4.44 -17.18 -21.53
C ASP A 36 -3.04 -16.80 -21.01
N PRO A 37 -2.34 -15.85 -21.67
CA PRO A 37 -0.97 -15.54 -21.31
C PRO A 37 -0.92 -14.84 -19.95
N ILE A 38 0.02 -15.27 -19.10
CA ILE A 38 0.29 -14.60 -17.81
C ILE A 38 1.31 -13.49 -18.09
N LEU A 39 0.82 -12.33 -18.53
CA LEU A 39 1.70 -11.23 -18.95
C LEU A 39 2.51 -10.66 -17.77
N PRO A 40 3.86 -10.76 -17.79
CA PRO A 40 4.67 -10.17 -16.74
C PRO A 40 4.52 -8.64 -16.74
N GLY A 41 4.37 -8.05 -15.55
CA GLY A 41 4.32 -6.60 -15.36
C GLY A 41 3.03 -5.89 -15.81
N THR A 42 2.00 -6.63 -16.27
CA THR A 42 0.67 -6.08 -16.55
C THR A 42 -0.38 -6.81 -15.71
N LEU A 43 -0.33 -6.57 -14.41
CA LEU A 43 -1.39 -7.07 -13.54
C LEU A 43 -2.63 -6.21 -13.79
N ARG A 44 -3.54 -6.72 -14.62
CA ARG A 44 -4.90 -6.23 -14.72
C ARG A 44 -5.57 -6.48 -13.37
N THR A 45 -5.58 -5.46 -12.54
CA THR A 45 -6.28 -5.47 -11.26
C THR A 45 -7.70 -4.94 -11.43
N PRO A 46 -8.67 -5.45 -10.66
CA PRO A 46 -10.03 -4.93 -10.73
C PRO A 46 -10.05 -3.45 -10.30
N PRO A 47 -10.95 -2.63 -10.84
CA PRO A 47 -11.11 -1.27 -10.35
C PRO A 47 -11.58 -1.30 -8.89
N ILE A 48 -11.07 -0.36 -8.08
CA ILE A 48 -11.60 -0.09 -6.73
C ILE A 48 -12.57 1.09 -6.85
N PRO A 49 -13.88 0.85 -6.72
CA PRO A 49 -14.90 1.88 -6.92
C PRO A 49 -15.10 2.70 -5.63
N PRO A 50 -15.41 4.02 -5.70
CA PRO A 50 -15.65 4.85 -4.51
C PRO A 50 -16.74 4.33 -3.57
N GLU A 51 -17.71 3.57 -4.08
CA GLU A 51 -18.89 3.07 -3.38
C GLU A 51 -18.58 2.05 -2.27
N VAL A 52 -17.33 1.59 -2.17
CA VAL A 52 -16.84 0.84 -1.00
C VAL A 52 -16.67 1.72 0.24
N LEU A 53 -16.82 3.04 0.13
CA LEU A 53 -16.77 4.00 1.22
C LEU A 53 -18.19 4.48 1.60
N PRO A 54 -18.39 5.01 2.81
CA PRO A 54 -19.59 5.77 3.20
C PRO A 54 -19.84 6.97 2.29
N SER A 55 -21.09 7.42 2.19
CA SER A 55 -21.58 8.38 1.19
C SER A 55 -20.69 9.61 1.00
N TRP A 56 -20.49 10.42 2.04
CA TRP A 56 -19.73 11.67 1.96
C TRP A 56 -18.26 11.45 1.55
N LEU A 57 -17.69 10.31 1.93
CA LEU A 57 -16.31 9.96 1.57
C LEU A 57 -16.21 9.39 0.15
N ALA A 58 -17.20 8.59 -0.26
CA ALA A 58 -17.33 8.08 -1.62
C ALA A 58 -17.50 9.22 -2.63
N ASP A 59 -18.34 10.21 -2.31
CA ASP A 59 -18.59 11.37 -3.15
C ASP A 59 -17.34 12.24 -3.30
N MET A 60 -16.62 12.49 -2.20
CA MET A 60 -15.32 13.16 -2.27
C MET A 60 -14.30 12.36 -3.08
N ALA A 61 -14.18 11.05 -2.87
CA ALA A 61 -13.24 10.21 -3.60
C ALA A 61 -13.54 10.21 -5.11
N ARG A 62 -14.81 10.17 -5.49
CA ARG A 62 -15.26 10.30 -6.89
C ARG A 62 -14.92 11.67 -7.47
N ALA A 63 -15.29 12.74 -6.77
CA ALA A 63 -15.04 14.11 -7.22
C ALA A 63 -13.54 14.41 -7.38
N VAL A 64 -12.70 13.95 -6.44
CA VAL A 64 -11.23 14.07 -6.52
C VAL A 64 -10.68 13.28 -7.71
N SER A 65 -11.16 12.06 -7.92
CA SER A 65 -10.74 11.20 -9.04
C SER A 65 -11.09 11.82 -10.39
N GLU A 66 -12.30 12.36 -10.53
CA GLU A 66 -12.75 13.04 -11.75
C GLU A 66 -11.97 14.34 -11.99
N SER A 67 -11.77 15.12 -10.92
CA SER A 67 -11.11 16.43 -11.01
C SER A 67 -9.64 16.32 -11.36
N THR A 68 -8.93 15.42 -10.69
CA THR A 68 -7.52 15.17 -10.97
C THR A 68 -7.33 14.30 -12.22
N GLN A 69 -8.40 13.67 -12.72
CA GLN A 69 -8.37 12.59 -13.70
C GLN A 69 -7.34 11.54 -13.27
N THR A 70 -7.56 10.91 -12.12
CA THR A 70 -6.78 9.78 -11.57
C THR A 70 -7.67 8.55 -11.38
N PRO A 71 -7.10 7.33 -11.30
CA PRO A 71 -7.89 6.16 -10.90
C PRO A 71 -8.57 6.36 -9.53
N PRO A 72 -9.85 5.97 -9.35
CA PRO A 72 -10.57 6.15 -8.09
C PRO A 72 -9.89 5.49 -6.88
N ALA A 73 -9.21 4.36 -7.10
CA ALA A 73 -8.43 3.65 -6.10
C ALA A 73 -7.47 4.55 -5.31
N LEU A 74 -6.84 5.56 -5.94
CA LEU A 74 -5.93 6.47 -5.24
C LEU A 74 -6.65 7.28 -4.16
N ALA A 75 -7.83 7.80 -4.49
CA ALA A 75 -8.63 8.60 -3.56
C ALA A 75 -9.27 7.72 -2.47
N VAL A 76 -9.71 6.50 -2.83
CA VAL A 76 -10.25 5.52 -1.88
C VAL A 76 -9.23 5.15 -0.80
N MET A 77 -8.03 4.74 -1.21
CA MET A 77 -6.98 4.34 -0.27
C MET A 77 -6.50 5.52 0.57
N CYS A 78 -6.39 6.71 -0.03
CA CYS A 78 -6.04 7.92 0.71
C CYS A 78 -7.11 8.30 1.74
N GLY A 79 -8.40 8.14 1.41
CA GLY A 79 -9.52 8.37 2.32
C GLY A 79 -9.46 7.47 3.56
N LEU A 80 -9.15 6.18 3.37
CA LEU A 80 -8.97 5.24 4.48
C LEU A 80 -7.79 5.63 5.38
N ALA A 81 -6.66 6.03 4.80
CA ALA A 81 -5.51 6.50 5.56
C ALA A 81 -5.82 7.79 6.35
N VAL A 82 -6.65 8.67 5.78
CA VAL A 82 -7.14 9.88 6.46
C VAL A 82 -8.05 9.51 7.63
N LEU A 83 -9.00 8.58 7.46
CA LEU A 83 -9.83 8.08 8.56
C LEU A 83 -8.98 7.44 9.67
N ALA A 84 -8.02 6.58 9.30
CA ALA A 84 -7.10 5.98 10.26
C ALA A 84 -6.30 7.05 11.02
N THR A 85 -5.87 8.12 10.34
CA THR A 85 -5.14 9.24 10.98
C THR A 85 -5.94 9.91 12.10
N VAL A 86 -7.25 10.10 11.92
CA VAL A 86 -8.09 10.82 12.89
C VAL A 86 -8.70 9.91 13.97
N LEU A 87 -8.84 8.61 13.70
CA LEU A 87 -9.48 7.64 14.59
C LEU A 87 -8.52 6.72 15.33
N GLN A 88 -7.31 6.48 14.81
CA GLN A 88 -6.32 5.63 15.47
C GLN A 88 -6.03 6.09 16.91
N ARG A 89 -5.73 5.14 17.79
CA ARG A 89 -5.47 5.33 19.24
C ARG A 89 -6.66 5.83 20.07
N ARG A 90 -7.75 6.26 19.44
CA ARG A 90 -9.01 6.62 20.10
C ARG A 90 -10.01 5.47 20.08
N PHE A 91 -9.89 4.60 19.08
CA PHE A 91 -10.74 3.44 18.91
C PHE A 91 -9.93 2.19 18.59
N GLU A 92 -10.49 1.05 18.96
CA GLU A 92 -10.07 -0.30 18.60
C GLU A 92 -11.30 -1.10 18.19
N VAL A 93 -11.12 -2.20 17.46
CA VAL A 93 -12.21 -3.13 17.12
C VAL A 93 -11.94 -4.50 17.75
N SER A 94 -12.94 -5.09 18.40
CA SER A 94 -12.87 -6.44 18.96
C SER A 94 -13.87 -7.35 18.23
N PRO A 95 -13.38 -8.22 17.32
CA PRO A 95 -14.24 -9.15 16.60
C PRO A 95 -15.10 -10.06 17.49
N PHE A 96 -14.56 -10.48 18.63
CA PHE A 96 -15.23 -11.41 19.55
C PHE A 96 -15.81 -10.74 20.80
N GLY A 97 -15.53 -9.45 21.03
CA GLY A 97 -15.93 -8.74 22.25
C GLY A 97 -15.15 -9.17 23.49
N ASP A 98 -13.96 -9.73 23.31
CA ASP A 98 -13.07 -10.20 24.38
C ASP A 98 -11.74 -9.40 24.37
N SER A 99 -10.67 -9.97 24.94
CA SER A 99 -9.36 -9.33 24.99
C SER A 99 -8.68 -9.18 23.62
N TYR A 100 -9.15 -9.87 22.59
CA TYR A 100 -8.59 -9.71 21.24
C TYR A 100 -9.14 -8.42 20.60
N THR A 101 -8.22 -7.51 20.31
CA THR A 101 -8.50 -6.21 19.70
C THR A 101 -7.55 -5.93 18.56
N GLU A 102 -8.04 -5.27 17.53
CA GLU A 102 -7.27 -4.72 16.43
C GLU A 102 -7.25 -3.19 16.52
N PRO A 103 -6.07 -2.53 16.50
CA PRO A 103 -6.00 -1.08 16.47
C PRO A 103 -6.43 -0.52 15.12
N LEU A 104 -7.05 0.66 15.10
CA LEU A 104 -7.48 1.29 13.84
C LEU A 104 -6.34 1.97 13.05
N ALA A 105 -5.08 1.69 13.40
CA ALA A 105 -3.94 2.07 12.58
C ALA A 105 -3.98 1.29 11.25
N LEU A 106 -3.85 1.99 10.12
CA LEU A 106 -3.97 1.38 8.79
C LEU A 106 -2.81 1.79 7.89
N TRP A 107 -2.27 0.82 7.15
CA TRP A 107 -1.17 1.04 6.21
C TRP A 107 -1.69 0.84 4.80
N THR A 108 -1.75 1.92 4.03
CA THR A 108 -2.19 1.88 2.63
C THR A 108 -1.03 2.26 1.73
N LEU A 109 -0.91 1.54 0.60
CA LEU A 109 0.07 1.81 -0.42
C LEU A 109 -0.58 1.70 -1.79
N SER A 110 -0.63 2.83 -2.49
CA SER A 110 -1.05 2.88 -3.88
C SER A 110 0.16 3.12 -4.78
N ALA A 111 0.38 2.29 -5.79
CA ALA A 111 1.43 2.50 -6.77
C ALA A 111 0.86 3.08 -8.07
N SER A 112 1.41 4.21 -8.51
CA SER A 112 1.02 4.83 -9.79
C SER A 112 2.22 5.49 -10.46
N PRO A 113 2.36 5.42 -11.81
CA PRO A 113 3.49 6.04 -12.51
C PRO A 113 3.65 7.53 -12.25
N SER A 114 4.85 8.06 -12.51
CA SER A 114 5.08 9.50 -12.52
C SER A 114 4.10 10.23 -13.45
N GLY A 115 3.74 11.46 -13.12
CA GLY A 115 2.81 12.27 -13.91
C GLY A 115 1.32 11.90 -13.77
N THR A 116 0.96 10.95 -12.90
CA THR A 116 -0.45 10.59 -12.65
C THR A 116 -1.22 11.66 -11.86
N ARG A 117 -0.55 12.65 -11.26
CA ARG A 117 -1.13 13.66 -10.33
C ARG A 117 -1.48 13.10 -8.95
N LYS A 118 -0.73 12.08 -8.49
CA LYS A 118 -0.85 11.48 -7.15
C LYS A 118 -0.77 12.51 -6.00
N SER A 119 0.11 13.50 -6.11
CA SER A 119 0.24 14.60 -5.14
C SER A 119 -1.04 15.44 -5.04
N ALA A 120 -1.77 15.64 -6.14
CA ALA A 120 -3.02 16.40 -6.14
C ALA A 120 -4.13 15.68 -5.39
N VAL A 121 -4.21 14.35 -5.51
CA VAL A 121 -5.13 13.51 -4.74
C VAL A 121 -4.80 13.61 -3.25
N LEU A 122 -3.52 13.40 -2.89
CA LEU A 122 -3.08 13.46 -1.50
C LEU A 122 -3.39 14.82 -0.86
N ASN A 123 -3.09 15.91 -1.58
CA ASN A 123 -3.36 17.28 -1.11
C ASN A 123 -4.86 17.57 -0.96
N ALA A 124 -5.71 17.08 -1.88
CA ALA A 124 -7.16 17.28 -1.79
C ALA A 124 -7.75 16.56 -0.57
N MET A 125 -7.31 15.33 -0.30
CA MET A 125 -7.80 14.54 0.82
C MET A 125 -7.28 15.06 2.18
N LEU A 126 -6.02 15.49 2.26
CA LEU A 126 -5.42 16.02 3.51
C LEU A 126 -5.73 17.49 3.78
N GLY A 127 -6.22 18.24 2.78
CA GLY A 127 -6.47 19.67 2.86
C GLY A 127 -7.24 20.12 4.12
N PRO A 128 -8.36 19.48 4.48
CA PRO A 128 -9.09 19.80 5.70
C PRO A 128 -8.26 19.62 6.98
N LEU A 129 -7.46 18.56 7.07
CA LEU A 129 -6.60 18.30 8.24
C LEU A 129 -5.49 19.34 8.36
N LEU A 130 -4.84 19.69 7.25
CA LEU A 130 -3.83 20.75 7.20
C LEU A 130 -4.40 22.09 7.66
N HIS A 131 -5.61 22.42 7.20
CA HIS A 131 -6.30 23.63 7.60
C HIS A 131 -6.64 23.61 9.11
N TRP A 132 -7.13 22.49 9.62
CA TRP A 132 -7.43 22.30 11.03
C TRP A 132 -6.18 22.44 11.92
N GLU A 133 -5.07 21.80 11.56
CA GLU A 133 -3.79 21.91 12.29
C GLU A 133 -3.30 23.36 12.34
N LYS A 134 -3.39 24.08 11.22
CA LYS A 134 -3.01 25.49 11.14
C LYS A 134 -3.84 26.35 12.09
N LEU A 135 -5.17 26.24 12.02
CA LEU A 135 -6.07 27.01 12.87
C LEU A 135 -5.83 26.73 14.35
N LEU A 136 -5.65 25.46 14.71
CA LEU A 136 -5.44 25.07 16.09
C LEU A 136 -4.09 25.55 16.62
N ARG A 137 -3.02 25.44 15.82
CA ARG A 137 -1.70 26.01 16.14
C ARG A 137 -1.78 27.52 16.39
N ASP A 138 -2.54 28.26 15.59
CA ASP A 138 -2.70 29.69 15.75
C ASP A 138 -3.50 30.04 17.02
N ARG A 139 -4.57 29.29 17.33
CA ARG A 139 -5.34 29.46 18.58
C ARG A 139 -4.49 29.19 19.82
N MET A 140 -3.69 28.13 19.80
CA MET A 140 -2.87 27.68 20.94
C MET A 140 -1.55 28.47 21.09
N ARG A 141 -1.20 29.34 20.14
CA ARG A 141 0.11 30.02 20.10
C ARG A 141 0.46 30.73 21.41
N ARG A 142 -0.51 31.43 21.99
CA ARG A 142 -0.31 32.20 23.24
C ARG A 142 -0.13 31.28 24.45
N ASP A 143 -0.94 30.23 24.55
CA ASP A 143 -0.88 29.29 25.68
C ASP A 143 0.41 28.46 25.65
N ILE A 144 0.82 28.01 24.46
CA ILE A 144 2.11 27.33 24.25
C ILE A 144 3.27 28.26 24.66
N ALA A 145 3.26 29.53 24.25
CA ALA A 145 4.30 30.47 24.61
C ALA A 145 4.36 30.72 26.13
N LYS A 146 3.19 30.87 26.78
CA LYS A 146 3.07 31.04 28.23
C LYS A 146 3.63 29.82 28.98
N VAL A 147 3.17 28.62 28.64
CA VAL A 147 3.60 27.37 29.29
C VAL A 147 5.09 27.12 29.06
N ASN A 148 5.59 27.36 27.85
CA ASN A 148 7.03 27.20 27.57
C ASN A 148 7.89 28.18 28.37
N ALA A 149 7.45 29.44 28.54
CA ALA A 149 8.15 30.39 29.39
C ALA A 149 8.18 29.94 30.85
N THR A 150 7.03 29.51 31.41
CA THR A 150 6.95 28.98 32.77
C THR A 150 7.85 27.76 32.95
N ARG A 151 7.80 26.79 32.03
CA ARG A 151 8.68 25.61 32.04
C ARG A 151 10.15 25.99 31.95
N ALA A 152 10.52 26.96 31.12
CA ALA A 152 11.91 27.39 30.97
C ALA A 152 12.46 28.02 32.27
N VAL A 153 11.64 28.81 32.98
CA VAL A 153 12.01 29.37 34.29
C VAL A 153 12.16 28.27 35.33
N ALA A 154 11.18 27.36 35.44
CA ALA A 154 11.22 26.24 36.38
C ALA A 154 12.44 25.34 36.16
N LYS A 155 12.75 25.00 34.89
CA LYS A 155 13.95 24.21 34.55
C LYS A 155 15.25 24.90 34.98
N LYS A 156 15.39 26.21 34.76
CA LYS A 156 16.57 26.96 35.21
C LYS A 156 16.66 27.03 36.74
N ARG A 157 15.52 27.10 37.43
CA ARG A 157 15.47 27.05 38.90
C ARG A 157 15.91 25.69 39.43
N VAL A 158 15.38 24.60 38.86
CA VAL A 158 15.81 23.23 39.18
C VAL A 158 17.31 23.05 38.95
N GLU A 159 17.84 23.49 37.81
CA GLU A 159 19.28 23.42 37.52
C GLU A 159 20.12 24.15 38.58
N ARG A 160 19.71 25.36 38.97
CA ARG A 160 20.37 26.13 40.03
C ARG A 160 20.30 25.42 41.38
N LEU A 161 19.13 24.94 41.78
CA LEU A 161 18.94 24.22 43.04
C LEU A 161 19.79 22.95 43.08
N LEU A 162 19.90 22.20 41.98
CA LEU A 162 20.78 21.02 41.89
C LEU A 162 22.26 21.40 42.08
N GLN A 163 22.70 22.54 41.53
CA GLN A 163 24.07 23.04 41.75
C GLN A 163 24.31 23.47 43.20
N ASP A 164 23.32 24.09 43.85
CA ASP A 164 23.40 24.50 45.25
C ASP A 164 23.42 23.27 46.18
N ALA A 165 22.59 22.25 45.91
CA ALA A 165 22.59 20.97 46.63
C ALA A 165 23.94 20.23 46.54
N ALA A 166 24.61 20.31 45.38
CA ALA A 166 25.93 19.71 45.19
C ALA A 166 27.04 20.42 45.99
N LYS A 167 26.85 21.71 46.32
CA LYS A 167 27.80 22.52 47.11
C LYS A 167 27.49 22.52 48.61
N ALA A 168 26.27 22.15 49.01
CA ALA A 168 25.82 22.10 50.39
C ALA A 168 26.68 21.15 51.23
N LYS A 169 27.19 21.66 52.36
CA LYS A 169 28.08 20.93 53.28
C LYS A 169 27.30 20.13 54.31
N GLU A 170 26.15 20.65 54.74
CA GLU A 170 25.32 20.03 55.76
C GLU A 170 24.26 19.11 55.14
N PRO A 171 24.06 17.88 55.67
CA PRO A 171 23.04 16.97 55.17
C PRO A 171 21.61 17.55 55.19
N SER A 172 21.27 18.31 56.23
CA SER A 172 19.94 18.93 56.37
C SER A 172 19.66 20.01 55.33
N GLU A 173 20.68 20.79 54.95
CA GLU A 173 20.60 21.79 53.89
C GLU A 173 20.38 21.14 52.52
N ARG A 174 21.12 20.05 52.24
CA ARG A 174 20.95 19.28 51.00
C ARG A 174 19.54 18.71 50.86
N GLU A 175 18.97 18.20 51.95
CA GLU A 175 17.63 17.64 51.95
C GLU A 175 16.54 18.70 51.73
N ALA A 176 16.69 19.88 52.32
CA ALA A 176 15.78 21.00 52.08
C ALA A 176 15.77 21.45 50.61
N ILE A 177 16.94 21.51 49.97
CA ILE A 177 17.07 21.88 48.55
C ILE A 177 16.46 20.78 47.66
N ARG A 178 16.64 19.50 47.99
CA ARG A 178 16.01 18.39 47.27
C ARG A 178 14.48 18.46 47.30
N ALA A 179 13.90 18.75 48.46
CA ALA A 179 12.46 18.95 48.60
C ALA A 179 11.96 20.14 47.76
N GLU A 180 12.78 21.19 47.59
CA GLU A 180 12.45 22.31 46.70
C GLU A 180 12.54 21.93 45.22
N VAL A 181 13.55 21.14 44.82
CA VAL A 181 13.64 20.59 43.46
C VAL A 181 12.42 19.74 43.14
N GLU A 182 12.05 18.82 44.04
CA GLU A 182 10.88 17.94 43.85
C GLU A 182 9.59 18.75 43.69
N ARG A 183 9.41 19.78 44.53
CA ARG A 183 8.28 20.71 44.40
C ARG A 183 8.28 21.44 43.05
N GLU A 184 9.41 22.01 42.63
CA GLU A 184 9.51 22.71 41.34
C GLU A 184 9.26 21.78 40.15
N GLU A 185 9.73 20.53 40.20
CA GLU A 185 9.45 19.55 39.16
C GLU A 185 7.98 19.13 39.14
N THR A 186 7.34 19.00 40.30
CA THR A 186 5.93 18.62 40.44
C THR A 186 4.97 19.76 40.05
N GLU A 187 5.29 21.00 40.41
CA GLU A 187 4.51 22.20 40.08
C GLU A 187 4.75 22.68 38.63
N MET A 188 5.79 22.17 37.96
CA MET A 188 6.08 22.52 36.57
C MET A 188 4.90 22.11 35.68
N PRO A 189 4.28 23.04 34.93
CA PRO A 189 3.14 22.70 34.09
C PRO A 189 3.56 21.73 32.99
N GLU A 190 2.65 20.82 32.62
CA GLU A 190 2.84 19.90 31.51
C GLU A 190 3.14 20.62 30.20
N GLU A 191 3.83 19.96 29.28
CA GLU A 191 4.17 20.57 28.00
C GLU A 191 2.96 20.60 27.09
N ILE A 192 2.57 21.79 26.66
CA ILE A 192 1.52 21.93 25.66
C ILE A 192 2.18 22.07 24.29
N ARG A 193 1.72 21.24 23.34
CA ARG A 193 2.15 21.27 21.95
C ARG A 193 0.93 21.49 21.06
N ALA A 194 1.12 22.23 19.97
CA ALA A 194 0.12 22.24 18.90
C ALA A 194 0.01 20.82 18.32
N PRO A 195 -1.20 20.28 18.14
CA PRO A 195 -1.37 18.95 17.57
C PRO A 195 -0.74 18.85 16.18
N ARG A 196 -0.16 17.68 15.95
CA ARG A 196 0.31 17.22 14.67
C ARG A 196 -0.24 15.82 14.47
N LEU A 197 -1.07 15.65 13.46
CA LEU A 197 -1.71 14.39 13.11
C LEU A 197 -0.80 13.55 12.21
N PHE A 198 -0.01 14.20 11.35
CA PHE A 198 0.85 13.50 10.41
C PHE A 198 2.16 14.21 10.03
N THR A 199 3.02 13.44 9.36
CA THR A 199 4.27 13.90 8.74
C THR A 199 4.43 13.31 7.33
N GLY A 200 5.26 13.91 6.49
CA GLY A 200 5.58 13.38 5.14
C GLY A 200 7.02 12.90 4.98
N ASP A 201 7.93 13.40 5.82
CA ASP A 201 9.35 13.02 5.85
C ASP A 201 9.85 13.09 7.30
N THR A 202 10.51 12.04 7.77
CA THR A 202 11.02 11.92 9.15
C THR A 202 11.99 10.75 9.27
N THR A 203 12.93 10.79 10.21
CA THR A 203 13.67 9.59 10.61
C THR A 203 12.84 8.70 11.54
N ALA A 204 13.27 7.45 11.74
CA ALA A 204 12.62 6.52 12.67
C ALA A 204 12.63 7.05 14.11
N GLU A 205 13.75 7.65 14.55
CA GLU A 205 13.92 8.21 15.90
C GLU A 205 13.00 9.41 16.11
N ARG A 206 12.89 10.30 15.10
CA ARG A 206 11.96 11.43 15.19
C ARG A 206 10.51 10.94 15.18
N LEU A 207 10.20 9.86 14.47
CA LEU A 207 8.87 9.25 14.47
C LEU A 207 8.50 8.66 15.85
N GLN A 208 9.41 7.92 16.49
CA GLN A 208 9.24 7.48 17.88
C GLN A 208 9.01 8.68 18.81
N ALA A 209 9.78 9.75 18.61
CA ALA A 209 9.61 10.96 19.40
C ALA A 209 8.23 11.62 19.20
N MET A 210 7.71 11.63 17.98
CA MET A 210 6.38 12.16 17.67
C MET A 210 5.27 11.31 18.29
N LEU A 211 5.41 9.98 18.32
CA LEU A 211 4.45 9.11 19.01
C LEU A 211 4.35 9.47 20.50
N VAL A 212 5.47 9.66 21.19
CA VAL A 212 5.47 10.13 22.60
C VAL A 212 4.83 11.51 22.74
N GLU A 213 5.16 12.44 21.84
CA GLU A 213 4.72 13.85 21.91
C GLU A 213 3.24 14.06 21.59
N HIS A 214 2.63 13.14 20.84
CA HIS A 214 1.27 13.31 20.32
C HIS A 214 0.29 12.25 20.81
N GLY A 215 0.57 11.66 21.98
CA GLY A 215 -0.37 10.75 22.65
C GLY A 215 -0.45 9.41 21.95
N GLU A 216 0.71 8.86 21.60
CA GLU A 216 0.90 7.53 21.01
C GLU A 216 0.32 7.38 19.60
N ARG A 217 -0.01 8.49 18.92
CA ARG A 217 -0.56 8.47 17.56
C ARG A 217 0.24 9.35 16.61
N MET A 218 0.47 8.84 15.41
CA MET A 218 1.06 9.60 14.31
C MET A 218 0.69 8.94 12.98
N ALA A 219 0.63 9.70 11.90
CA ALA A 219 0.51 9.15 10.56
C ALA A 219 1.65 9.64 9.67
N VAL A 220 2.00 8.84 8.66
CA VAL A 220 2.92 9.24 7.60
C VAL A 220 2.17 9.21 6.27
N HIS A 221 2.01 10.39 5.68
CA HIS A 221 1.40 10.56 4.36
C HIS A 221 2.45 11.06 3.39
N SER A 222 2.70 10.32 2.33
CA SER A 222 3.77 10.67 1.38
C SER A 222 3.45 10.13 -0.01
N ASP A 223 3.77 10.94 -1.02
CA ASP A 223 3.77 10.53 -2.41
C ASP A 223 5.20 10.26 -2.94
N GLU A 224 6.17 10.14 -2.01
CA GLU A 224 7.59 9.93 -2.27
C GLU A 224 8.10 8.61 -1.70
N ALA A 225 9.23 8.14 -2.24
CA ALA A 225 9.86 6.87 -1.87
C ALA A 225 10.65 6.91 -0.56
N GLY A 226 10.97 8.12 -0.06
CA GLY A 226 11.95 8.32 1.02
C GLY A 226 11.66 7.53 2.30
N ILE A 227 10.39 7.27 2.59
CA ILE A 227 9.98 6.49 3.76
C ILE A 227 10.52 5.06 3.76
N PHE A 228 10.65 4.42 2.59
CA PHE A 228 11.25 3.10 2.48
C PHE A 228 12.76 3.14 2.72
N LEU A 229 13.44 4.21 2.31
CA LEU A 229 14.86 4.42 2.60
C LEU A 229 15.09 4.60 4.11
N ILE A 230 14.17 5.28 4.79
CA ILE A 230 14.15 5.44 6.25
C ILE A 230 13.95 4.07 6.93
N MET A 231 12.95 3.29 6.51
CA MET A 231 12.71 1.94 7.03
C MET A 231 13.89 0.99 6.74
N ALA A 232 14.60 1.18 5.63
CA ALA A 232 15.80 0.41 5.27
C ALA A 232 17.02 0.78 6.13
N GLY A 233 17.00 1.95 6.77
CA GLY A 233 18.05 2.43 7.65
C GLY A 233 19.28 3.00 6.96
N ILE A 234 19.12 3.48 5.73
CA ILE A 234 20.21 4.07 4.94
C ILE A 234 20.88 5.24 5.67
N TYR A 235 20.11 6.04 6.43
CA TYR A 235 20.62 7.17 7.20
C TYR A 235 21.37 6.79 8.49
N ASN A 236 21.28 5.54 8.94
CA ASN A 236 21.88 5.04 10.19
C ASN A 236 22.95 3.97 9.94
N GLY A 237 23.65 4.04 8.79
CA GLY A 237 24.66 3.04 8.43
C GLY A 237 24.11 1.61 8.29
N GLY A 238 22.81 1.46 8.00
CA GLY A 238 22.13 0.17 7.90
C GLY A 238 21.51 -0.34 9.21
N ALA A 239 21.41 0.46 10.27
CA ALA A 239 20.93 0.02 11.59
C ALA A 239 19.60 0.65 12.06
N ALA A 240 18.66 1.03 11.17
CA ALA A 240 17.37 1.57 11.63
C ALA A 240 16.46 0.50 12.23
N ASN A 241 15.92 0.75 13.41
CA ASN A 241 15.00 -0.18 14.04
C ASN A 241 13.65 -0.19 13.30
N ILE A 242 13.30 -1.32 12.67
CA ILE A 242 12.00 -1.51 12.01
C ILE A 242 10.87 -1.70 13.04
N ASP A 243 11.21 -2.06 14.28
CA ASP A 243 10.25 -2.40 15.33
C ASP A 243 9.25 -1.27 15.61
N VAL A 244 9.68 0.00 15.56
CA VAL A 244 8.75 1.14 15.74
C VAL A 244 7.58 1.08 14.75
N PHE A 245 7.84 0.68 13.51
CA PHE A 245 6.81 0.57 12.49
C PHE A 245 5.91 -0.62 12.81
N LEU A 246 6.49 -1.81 13.05
CA LEU A 246 5.71 -3.02 13.33
C LEU A 246 4.87 -2.92 14.61
N GLN A 247 5.43 -2.33 15.67
CA GLN A 247 4.78 -2.05 16.94
C GLN A 247 3.67 -1.02 16.76
N GLY A 248 3.93 0.08 16.03
CA GLY A 248 2.92 1.09 15.73
C GLY A 248 1.75 0.60 14.87
N HIS A 249 1.97 -0.41 14.02
CA HIS A 249 0.88 -1.09 13.31
C HIS A 249 0.06 -2.00 14.24
N ALA A 250 0.75 -2.71 15.13
CA ALA A 250 0.15 -3.73 15.98
C ALA A 250 -0.46 -3.17 17.28
N GLY A 251 -0.16 -1.92 17.65
CA GLY A 251 -0.56 -1.38 18.96
C GLY A 251 0.28 -1.93 20.11
N SER A 252 1.46 -2.52 19.82
CA SER A 252 2.28 -3.18 20.84
C SER A 252 3.16 -2.18 21.57
N ALA A 253 3.19 -2.27 22.90
CA ALA A 253 3.96 -1.36 23.74
C ALA A 253 5.44 -1.28 23.32
N MET A 254 6.00 -0.07 23.40
CA MET A 254 7.39 0.21 23.07
C MET A 254 8.05 1.06 24.18
N ARG A 255 9.34 0.79 24.41
CA ARG A 255 10.19 1.52 25.34
C ARG A 255 11.10 2.43 24.51
N VAL A 256 11.06 3.74 24.76
CA VAL A 256 11.88 4.72 24.04
C VAL A 256 12.86 5.34 25.02
N ASP A 257 14.12 4.91 24.95
CA ASP A 257 15.19 5.50 25.75
C ASP A 257 15.72 6.77 25.09
N ARG A 258 15.52 7.93 25.73
CA ARG A 258 16.16 9.19 25.36
C ARG A 258 17.31 9.45 26.32
N ALA A 259 18.32 10.22 25.88
CA ALA A 259 19.49 10.65 26.67
C ALA A 259 19.15 11.11 28.11
N GLY A 260 19.06 10.16 29.05
CA GLY A 260 18.72 10.36 30.45
C GLY A 260 17.24 10.20 30.87
N ARG A 261 16.29 9.85 29.99
CA ARG A 261 14.87 9.58 30.34
C ARG A 261 14.27 8.47 29.46
N SER A 262 13.64 7.47 30.07
CA SER A 262 12.83 6.48 29.35
C SER A 262 11.38 6.99 29.20
N ALA A 263 10.85 6.95 27.98
CA ALA A 263 9.45 7.19 27.70
C ALA A 263 8.76 5.86 27.37
N HIS A 264 7.57 5.68 27.92
CA HIS A 264 6.72 4.51 27.70
C HIS A 264 5.64 4.90 26.70
N VAL A 265 5.46 4.08 25.68
CA VAL A 265 4.38 4.21 24.71
C VAL A 265 3.64 2.88 24.75
N ASP A 266 2.49 2.86 25.38
CA ASP A 266 1.76 1.65 25.75
C ASP A 266 0.98 1.07 24.57
N LYS A 267 0.30 1.93 23.80
CA LYS A 267 -0.46 1.54 22.61
C LYS A 267 -0.11 2.44 21.42
N PRO A 268 1.08 2.31 20.80
CA PRO A 268 1.44 3.13 19.64
C PRO A 268 0.53 2.82 18.45
N ALA A 269 0.04 3.87 17.79
CA ALA A 269 -0.76 3.77 16.57
C ALA A 269 -0.11 4.60 15.46
N LEU A 270 0.40 3.90 14.45
CA LEU A 270 1.08 4.48 13.31
C LEU A 270 0.37 4.09 12.02
N SER A 271 -0.21 5.06 11.33
CA SER A 271 -0.86 4.86 10.02
C SER A 271 0.02 5.33 8.87
N PHE A 272 -0.15 4.71 7.70
CA PHE A 272 0.52 5.09 6.46
C PHE A 272 -0.47 5.34 5.33
N GLY A 273 -0.31 6.48 4.65
CA GLY A 273 -0.96 6.83 3.40
C GLY A 273 0.07 7.08 2.31
N LEU A 274 0.47 6.03 1.59
CA LEU A 274 1.57 6.10 0.63
C LEU A 274 1.08 6.05 -0.82
N LEU A 275 1.50 7.01 -1.64
CA LEU A 275 1.24 7.05 -3.07
C LEU A 275 2.58 7.04 -3.84
N ILE A 276 3.18 5.88 -4.00
CA ILE A 276 4.54 5.74 -4.57
C ILE A 276 4.52 5.39 -6.06
N GLN A 277 5.70 5.40 -6.67
CA GLN A 277 5.88 4.90 -8.03
C GLN A 277 6.12 3.38 -8.02
N PRO A 278 5.68 2.63 -9.06
CA PRO A 278 5.93 1.19 -9.15
C PRO A 278 7.42 0.81 -9.06
N ASP A 279 8.33 1.63 -9.61
CA ASP A 279 9.77 1.34 -9.60
C ASP A 279 10.37 1.30 -8.19
N VAL A 280 9.78 2.06 -7.25
CA VAL A 280 10.18 2.04 -5.82
C VAL A 280 9.91 0.67 -5.21
N MET A 281 8.83 0.00 -5.62
CA MET A 281 8.53 -1.36 -5.14
C MET A 281 9.62 -2.34 -5.56
N SER A 282 10.13 -2.21 -6.79
CA SER A 282 11.23 -3.04 -7.28
C SER A 282 12.55 -2.76 -6.55
N GLU A 283 12.80 -1.52 -6.11
CA GLU A 283 13.96 -1.20 -5.28
C GLU A 283 13.85 -1.83 -3.88
N VAL A 284 12.66 -1.73 -3.27
CA VAL A 284 12.33 -2.35 -1.99
C VAL A 284 12.48 -3.88 -2.04
N ALA A 285 12.08 -4.51 -3.15
CA ALA A 285 12.25 -5.93 -3.43
C ALA A 285 13.70 -6.43 -3.30
N GLY A 286 14.66 -5.62 -3.79
CA GLY A 286 16.07 -5.95 -3.79
C GLY A 286 16.67 -6.01 -2.37
N SER A 287 16.07 -5.33 -1.41
CA SER A 287 16.56 -5.26 -0.03
C SER A 287 16.24 -6.53 0.75
N SER A 288 17.28 -7.24 1.21
CA SER A 288 17.13 -8.41 2.09
C SER A 288 16.44 -8.08 3.42
N ARG A 289 16.44 -6.82 3.86
CA ARG A 289 15.86 -6.36 5.13
C ARG A 289 14.33 -6.44 5.16
N PHE A 290 13.68 -6.23 4.01
CA PHE A 290 12.22 -6.25 3.94
C PHE A 290 11.66 -7.66 3.73
N ARG A 291 12.47 -8.58 3.21
CA ARG A 291 12.12 -10.00 3.10
C ARG A 291 12.06 -10.63 4.48
N GLY A 292 10.93 -11.24 4.82
CA GLY A 292 10.72 -11.97 6.08
C GLY A 292 10.51 -11.11 7.34
N SER A 293 10.59 -9.77 7.26
CA SER A 293 10.31 -8.89 8.44
C SER A 293 8.82 -8.68 8.70
N GLY A 294 7.96 -9.11 7.79
CA GLY A 294 6.51 -8.89 7.86
C GLY A 294 6.07 -7.43 7.63
N LEU A 295 6.99 -6.51 7.32
CA LEU A 295 6.66 -5.10 7.08
C LEU A 295 5.76 -4.92 5.85
N LEU A 296 6.13 -5.53 4.73
CA LEU A 296 5.38 -5.44 3.47
C LEU A 296 4.02 -6.14 3.56
N ALA A 297 3.93 -7.21 4.35
CA ALA A 297 2.69 -7.94 4.59
C ALA A 297 1.59 -7.10 5.29
N ARG A 298 1.94 -5.95 5.90
CA ARG A 298 0.98 -5.06 6.59
C ARG A 298 0.38 -3.98 5.69
N PHE A 299 0.95 -3.71 4.52
CA PHE A 299 0.42 -2.70 3.61
C PHE A 299 -0.74 -3.24 2.78
N LEU A 300 -1.83 -2.49 2.72
CA LEU A 300 -2.93 -2.71 1.79
C LEU A 300 -2.56 -2.10 0.44
N TYR A 301 -2.39 -2.96 -0.56
CA TYR A 301 -1.89 -2.58 -1.87
C TYR A 301 -3.02 -2.20 -2.82
N ALA A 302 -2.89 -1.06 -3.48
CA ALA A 302 -3.69 -0.69 -4.65
C ALA A 302 -2.76 -0.43 -5.84
N MET A 303 -2.90 -1.25 -6.86
CA MET A 303 -2.12 -1.24 -8.11
C MET A 303 -3.02 -0.91 -9.31
N PRO A 304 -3.71 0.24 -9.35
CA PRO A 304 -4.69 0.54 -10.40
C PRO A 304 -4.02 0.75 -11.76
N ALA A 305 -4.77 0.50 -12.83
CA ALA A 305 -4.34 0.86 -14.18
C ALA A 305 -4.13 2.38 -14.30
N SER A 306 -2.97 2.77 -14.83
CA SER A 306 -2.67 4.18 -15.07
C SER A 306 -3.52 4.73 -16.21
N ASN A 307 -4.02 5.96 -16.03
CA ASN A 307 -4.69 6.73 -17.07
C ASN A 307 -3.75 7.75 -17.74
N VAL A 308 -2.46 7.77 -17.39
CA VAL A 308 -1.46 8.59 -18.08
C VAL A 308 -1.46 8.24 -19.57
N GLY A 309 -1.58 9.26 -20.42
CA GLY A 309 -1.72 9.09 -21.87
C GLY A 309 -3.15 8.86 -22.37
N LYS A 310 -4.13 8.63 -21.48
CA LYS A 310 -5.55 8.38 -21.81
C LYS A 310 -6.51 9.46 -21.27
N ARG A 311 -5.99 10.53 -20.68
CA ARG A 311 -6.76 11.62 -20.07
C ARG A 311 -7.33 12.58 -21.12
N ASP A 312 -8.50 13.13 -20.83
CA ASP A 312 -9.05 14.25 -21.61
C ASP A 312 -8.53 15.57 -21.02
N VAL A 313 -7.42 16.06 -21.57
CA VAL A 313 -6.77 17.31 -21.09
C VAL A 313 -7.61 18.57 -21.33
N ARG A 314 -8.68 18.50 -22.14
CA ARG A 314 -9.59 19.62 -22.39
C ARG A 314 -10.76 19.64 -21.42
N ARG A 315 -11.07 18.50 -20.81
CA ARG A 315 -12.09 18.40 -19.76
C ARG A 315 -11.52 18.81 -18.41
N HIS A 316 -12.09 19.87 -17.85
CA HIS A 316 -11.86 20.31 -16.48
C HIS A 316 -13.13 20.09 -15.66
N THR A 317 -13.07 19.22 -14.66
CA THR A 317 -14.16 18.98 -13.71
C THR A 317 -13.69 19.50 -12.33
N PRO A 318 -14.16 20.64 -11.82
CA PRO A 318 -13.83 21.04 -10.46
C PRO A 318 -14.51 20.09 -9.46
N ILE A 319 -13.93 19.96 -8.26
CA ILE A 319 -14.63 19.34 -7.12
C ILE A 319 -15.81 20.26 -6.77
N PRO A 320 -17.07 19.78 -6.74
CA PRO A 320 -18.20 20.59 -6.33
C PRO A 320 -18.02 21.11 -4.89
N GLU A 321 -18.36 22.39 -4.65
CA GLU A 321 -18.18 23.01 -3.33
C GLU A 321 -18.97 22.28 -2.24
N GLU A 322 -20.20 21.87 -2.54
CA GLU A 322 -21.06 21.11 -1.62
C GLU A 322 -20.40 19.79 -1.17
N VAL A 323 -19.78 19.05 -2.08
CA VAL A 323 -19.06 17.79 -1.78
C VAL A 323 -17.82 18.06 -0.93
N ALA A 324 -17.08 19.12 -1.23
CA ALA A 324 -15.89 19.50 -0.47
C ALA A 324 -16.23 19.97 0.96
N ASP A 325 -17.31 20.73 1.11
CA ASP A 325 -17.79 21.21 2.40
C ASP A 325 -18.38 20.07 3.25
N GLU A 326 -19.12 19.15 2.65
CA GLU A 326 -19.64 17.95 3.33
C GLU A 326 -18.50 17.05 3.80
N TYR A 327 -17.52 16.78 2.94
CA TYR A 327 -16.30 16.04 3.30
C TYR A 327 -15.58 16.67 4.49
N LYS A 328 -15.37 18.00 4.42
CA LYS A 328 -14.73 18.75 5.50
C LYS A 328 -15.53 18.69 6.80
N LEU A 329 -16.85 18.85 6.74
CA LEU A 329 -17.72 18.84 7.91
C LEU A 329 -17.62 17.50 8.64
N TYR A 330 -17.86 16.39 7.94
CA TYR A 330 -17.86 15.07 8.57
C TYR A 330 -16.46 14.65 9.03
N LEU A 331 -15.42 14.87 8.22
CA LEU A 331 -14.05 14.56 8.63
C LEU A 331 -13.63 15.33 9.89
N LEU A 332 -13.95 16.63 9.98
CA LEU A 332 -13.59 17.42 11.16
C LEU A 332 -14.48 17.10 12.37
N SER A 333 -15.71 16.60 12.17
CA SER A 333 -16.53 16.10 13.27
C SER A 333 -15.87 14.90 13.97
N LEU A 334 -15.14 14.05 13.23
CA LEU A 334 -14.37 12.95 13.80
C LEU A 334 -13.21 13.42 14.68
N LEU A 335 -12.78 14.69 14.59
CA LEU A 335 -11.75 15.28 15.45
C LEU A 335 -12.32 15.97 16.71
N GLN A 336 -13.62 15.85 16.97
CA GLN A 336 -14.21 16.35 18.22
C GLN A 336 -13.47 15.76 19.44
N GLY A 337 -13.11 16.63 20.38
CA GLY A 337 -12.31 16.26 21.55
C GLY A 337 -10.78 16.28 21.34
N VAL A 338 -10.30 16.67 20.16
CA VAL A 338 -8.86 16.82 19.88
C VAL A 338 -8.49 18.32 19.82
N PRO A 339 -7.45 18.78 20.55
CA PRO A 339 -6.62 18.04 21.49
C PRO A 339 -7.37 17.77 22.79
N GLY A 340 -7.07 16.64 23.41
CA GLY A 340 -7.64 16.20 24.68
C GLY A 340 -6.68 15.26 25.39
N ALA A 341 -7.06 14.80 26.58
CA ALA A 341 -6.29 13.82 27.33
C ALA A 341 -6.11 12.52 26.53
N VAL A 342 -5.02 11.80 26.80
CA VAL A 342 -4.79 10.46 26.25
C VAL A 342 -5.56 9.47 27.10
N GLU A 343 -6.70 9.03 26.60
CA GLU A 343 -7.57 8.05 27.26
C GLU A 343 -7.36 6.64 26.69
N ALA A 344 -7.90 5.62 27.36
CA ALA A 344 -7.96 4.27 26.78
C ALA A 344 -8.83 4.28 25.51
N PRO A 345 -8.47 3.53 24.45
CA PRO A 345 -9.30 3.45 23.25
C PRO A 345 -10.69 2.90 23.55
N LYS A 346 -11.72 3.49 22.94
CA LYS A 346 -13.08 2.91 22.93
C LYS A 346 -13.09 1.70 22.00
N VAL A 347 -13.58 0.57 22.50
CA VAL A 347 -13.63 -0.68 21.73
C VAL A 347 -14.99 -0.83 21.05
N LEU A 348 -14.99 -1.00 19.73
CA LEU A 348 -16.19 -1.37 18.96
C LEU A 348 -16.24 -2.89 18.83
N THR A 349 -17.37 -3.51 19.16
CA THR A 349 -17.60 -4.93 18.85
C THR A 349 -18.13 -5.11 17.44
N LEU A 350 -18.17 -6.33 16.91
CA LEU A 350 -18.94 -6.61 15.71
C LEU A 350 -20.37 -6.98 16.10
N SER A 351 -21.36 -6.45 15.38
CA SER A 351 -22.72 -7.02 15.42
C SER A 351 -22.69 -8.49 14.99
N GLU A 352 -23.66 -9.30 15.41
CA GLU A 352 -23.70 -10.73 15.08
C GLU A 352 -23.61 -10.97 13.57
N ALA A 353 -24.44 -10.28 12.79
CA ALA A 353 -24.42 -10.37 11.34
C ALA A 353 -23.09 -9.91 10.71
N ALA A 354 -22.41 -8.90 11.27
CA ALA A 354 -21.09 -8.49 10.80
C ALA A 354 -20.00 -9.51 11.13
N ARG A 355 -20.08 -10.13 12.32
CA ARG A 355 -19.13 -11.16 12.75
C ARG A 355 -19.22 -12.40 11.87
N ASP A 356 -20.42 -12.85 11.52
CA ASP A 356 -20.61 -14.04 10.70
C ASP A 356 -19.95 -13.89 9.32
N VAL A 357 -20.25 -12.81 8.60
CA VAL A 357 -19.65 -12.57 7.27
C VAL A 357 -18.13 -12.30 7.33
N TRP A 358 -17.63 -11.79 8.46
CA TRP A 358 -16.20 -11.63 8.70
C TRP A 358 -15.50 -12.99 8.95
N LEU A 359 -16.14 -13.89 9.68
CA LEU A 359 -15.67 -15.26 9.89
C LEU A 359 -15.67 -16.05 8.58
N ASP A 360 -16.69 -15.87 7.73
CA ASP A 360 -16.72 -16.49 6.40
C ASP A 360 -15.49 -16.08 5.56
N LEU A 361 -15.09 -14.80 5.61
CA LEU A 361 -13.85 -14.37 4.95
C LEU A 361 -12.62 -15.00 5.61
N ALA A 362 -12.56 -15.04 6.94
CA ALA A 362 -11.41 -15.60 7.64
C ALA A 362 -11.22 -17.08 7.29
N GLU A 363 -12.31 -17.85 7.24
CA GLU A 363 -12.33 -19.26 6.82
C GLU A 363 -11.96 -19.41 5.33
N GLU A 364 -12.50 -18.56 4.44
CA GLU A 364 -12.16 -18.53 3.01
C GLU A 364 -10.63 -18.34 2.81
N ILE A 365 -10.04 -17.40 3.54
CA ILE A 365 -8.60 -17.12 3.49
C ILE A 365 -7.79 -18.32 4.01
N GLU A 366 -8.11 -18.82 5.20
CA GLU A 366 -7.37 -19.93 5.84
C GLU A 366 -7.33 -21.17 4.94
N HIS A 367 -8.48 -21.55 4.36
CA HIS A 367 -8.58 -22.71 3.46
C HIS A 367 -7.76 -22.57 2.17
N GLN A 368 -7.47 -21.35 1.72
CA GLN A 368 -6.77 -21.07 0.48
C GLN A 368 -5.28 -20.76 0.67
N GLN A 369 -4.78 -20.73 1.91
CA GLN A 369 -3.38 -20.45 2.24
C GLN A 369 -2.46 -21.67 2.28
N GLY A 370 -3.02 -22.87 2.44
CA GLY A 370 -2.26 -24.11 2.50
C GLY A 370 -1.51 -24.43 1.20
N GLU A 371 -0.70 -25.49 1.24
CA GLU A 371 0.09 -25.97 0.10
C GLU A 371 -0.81 -26.23 -1.13
N GLY A 372 -0.47 -25.64 -2.28
CA GLY A 372 -1.25 -25.69 -3.51
C GLY A 372 -2.49 -24.78 -3.53
N GLY A 373 -2.73 -24.02 -2.47
CA GLY A 373 -3.85 -23.08 -2.33
C GLY A 373 -3.64 -21.79 -3.12
N ARG A 374 -4.75 -21.10 -3.44
CA ARG A 374 -4.74 -19.86 -4.26
C ARG A 374 -3.88 -18.74 -3.66
N TYR A 375 -3.75 -18.70 -2.34
CA TYR A 375 -3.06 -17.64 -1.60
C TYR A 375 -1.69 -18.04 -1.06
N GLU A 376 -1.21 -19.26 -1.33
CA GLU A 376 0.08 -19.76 -0.82
C GLU A 376 1.23 -18.76 -1.04
N SER A 377 1.34 -18.21 -2.25
CA SER A 377 2.41 -17.27 -2.65
C SER A 377 2.36 -15.90 -1.97
N ILE A 378 1.24 -15.56 -1.33
CA ILE A 378 1.03 -14.32 -0.59
C ILE A 378 0.39 -14.58 0.78
N SER A 379 0.65 -15.76 1.37
CA SER A 379 0.08 -16.23 2.64
C SER A 379 0.41 -15.27 3.80
N ASP A 380 1.64 -14.77 3.86
CA ASP A 380 2.08 -13.75 4.82
C ASP A 380 1.19 -12.50 4.81
N TRP A 381 0.72 -12.05 3.64
CA TRP A 381 -0.15 -10.89 3.50
C TRP A 381 -1.61 -11.24 3.76
N THR A 382 -2.10 -12.32 3.14
CA THR A 382 -3.50 -12.73 3.28
C THR A 382 -3.86 -13.10 4.71
N SER A 383 -2.91 -13.60 5.52
CA SER A 383 -3.13 -13.92 6.93
C SER A 383 -3.39 -12.69 7.80
N LYS A 384 -3.04 -11.49 7.31
CA LYS A 384 -3.32 -10.21 7.95
C LYS A 384 -4.61 -9.56 7.44
N LEU A 385 -5.19 -10.08 6.36
CA LEU A 385 -6.35 -9.48 5.72
C LEU A 385 -7.60 -9.49 6.61
N PRO A 386 -7.96 -10.55 7.35
CA PRO A 386 -9.12 -10.52 8.24
C PRO A 386 -9.03 -9.40 9.29
N GLY A 387 -7.86 -9.24 9.93
CA GLY A 387 -7.60 -8.15 10.86
C GLY A 387 -7.70 -6.77 10.20
N ALA A 388 -7.12 -6.62 9.00
CA ALA A 388 -7.22 -5.37 8.25
C ALA A 388 -8.66 -5.03 7.83
N VAL A 389 -9.47 -6.02 7.45
CA VAL A 389 -10.89 -5.84 7.12
C VAL A 389 -11.68 -5.38 8.35
N ALA A 390 -11.43 -5.97 9.54
CA ALA A 390 -12.07 -5.51 10.77
C ALA A 390 -11.73 -4.04 11.07
N ARG A 391 -10.46 -3.64 10.89
CA ARG A 391 -10.01 -2.25 11.04
C ARG A 391 -10.72 -1.32 10.06
N ILE A 392 -10.78 -1.70 8.78
CA ILE A 392 -11.50 -0.93 7.75
C ILE A 392 -12.96 -0.78 8.15
N ALA A 393 -13.64 -1.88 8.49
CA ALA A 393 -15.06 -1.86 8.83
C ALA A 393 -15.36 -0.90 9.99
N ALA A 394 -14.53 -0.89 11.04
CA ALA A 394 -14.66 0.06 12.14
C ALA A 394 -14.40 1.51 11.73
N LEU A 395 -13.45 1.77 10.82
CA LEU A 395 -13.24 3.11 10.25
C LEU A 395 -14.45 3.58 9.44
N LEU A 396 -15.06 2.70 8.64
CA LEU A 396 -16.25 3.02 7.85
C LEU A 396 -17.46 3.26 8.77
N GLU A 397 -17.64 2.43 9.80
CA GLU A 397 -18.70 2.60 10.79
C GLU A 397 -18.59 3.97 11.48
N LEU A 398 -17.42 4.31 12.02
CA LEU A 398 -17.20 5.60 12.68
C LEU A 398 -17.39 6.79 11.73
N ALA A 399 -17.07 6.62 10.44
CA ALA A 399 -17.32 7.62 9.42
C ALA A 399 -18.81 7.79 9.08
N GLU A 400 -19.62 6.74 9.21
CA GLU A 400 -21.05 6.75 8.87
C GLU A 400 -21.94 7.12 10.07
N THR A 401 -21.62 6.63 11.27
CA THR A 401 -22.42 6.83 12.49
C THR A 401 -21.84 7.86 13.47
N GLY A 402 -20.56 8.21 13.34
CA GLY A 402 -19.86 9.12 14.25
C GLY A 402 -19.26 8.44 15.48
N LEU A 403 -18.69 9.25 16.38
CA LEU A 403 -17.85 8.82 17.51
C LEU A 403 -18.59 8.00 18.59
N ASP A 404 -19.92 8.07 18.60
CA ASP A 404 -20.77 7.36 19.56
C ASP A 404 -20.98 5.88 19.19
N ALA A 405 -20.54 5.44 18.01
CA ALA A 405 -20.58 4.04 17.56
C ALA A 405 -20.09 3.07 18.65
N VAL A 406 -20.87 2.02 18.92
CA VAL A 406 -20.52 0.98 19.90
C VAL A 406 -20.23 -0.37 19.25
N GLU A 407 -20.77 -0.58 18.04
CA GLU A 407 -20.59 -1.81 17.27
C GLU A 407 -20.43 -1.49 15.79
N VAL A 408 -19.80 -2.40 15.05
CA VAL A 408 -19.71 -2.37 13.60
C VAL A 408 -20.92 -3.08 13.00
N SER A 409 -21.66 -2.37 12.17
CA SER A 409 -22.84 -2.88 11.48
C SER A 409 -22.46 -3.85 10.35
N HIS A 410 -23.41 -4.69 9.95
CA HIS A 410 -23.28 -5.53 8.75
C HIS A 410 -22.97 -4.69 7.49
N ALA A 411 -23.56 -3.50 7.36
CA ALA A 411 -23.36 -2.65 6.18
C ALA A 411 -21.90 -2.17 6.06
N SER A 412 -21.31 -1.69 7.15
CA SER A 412 -19.90 -1.29 7.19
C SER A 412 -18.96 -2.47 6.96
N MET A 413 -19.29 -3.64 7.53
CA MET A 413 -18.51 -4.85 7.31
C MET A 413 -18.59 -5.33 5.85
N ASP A 414 -19.76 -5.35 5.24
CA ASP A 414 -19.94 -5.75 3.83
C ASP A 414 -19.14 -4.84 2.88
N ARG A 415 -19.14 -3.51 3.10
CA ARG A 415 -18.27 -2.59 2.36
C ARG A 415 -16.79 -2.93 2.54
N ALA A 416 -16.36 -3.19 3.76
CA ALA A 416 -14.97 -3.57 4.08
C ALA A 416 -14.56 -4.91 3.44
N LEU A 417 -15.46 -5.90 3.44
CA LEU A 417 -15.26 -7.21 2.80
C LEU A 417 -15.11 -7.07 1.29
N ARG A 418 -15.97 -6.27 0.65
CA ARG A 418 -15.88 -5.97 -0.79
C ARG A 418 -14.53 -5.36 -1.14
N LEU A 419 -14.08 -4.37 -0.36
CA LEU A 419 -12.76 -3.79 -0.54
C LEU A 419 -11.64 -4.82 -0.30
N GLY A 420 -11.70 -5.57 0.80
CA GLY A 420 -10.70 -6.60 1.12
C GLY A 420 -10.50 -7.61 -0.01
N ARG A 421 -11.60 -8.09 -0.61
CA ARG A 421 -11.56 -8.98 -1.78
C ARG A 421 -10.97 -8.33 -3.03
N LEU A 422 -11.29 -7.05 -3.28
CA LEU A 422 -10.69 -6.29 -4.40
C LEU A 422 -9.18 -6.10 -4.21
N LEU A 423 -8.70 -5.95 -2.97
CA LEU A 423 -7.29 -5.77 -2.65
C LEU A 423 -6.44 -7.03 -2.89
N ILE A 424 -7.04 -8.24 -2.92
CA ILE A 424 -6.29 -9.49 -3.13
C ILE A 424 -5.55 -9.50 -4.49
N PRO A 425 -6.20 -9.28 -5.66
CA PRO A 425 -5.48 -9.16 -6.93
C PRO A 425 -4.46 -8.02 -6.97
N HIS A 426 -4.71 -6.92 -6.24
CA HIS A 426 -3.72 -5.83 -6.13
C HIS A 426 -2.51 -6.22 -5.28
N ALA A 427 -2.70 -7.00 -4.22
CA ALA A 427 -1.61 -7.55 -3.44
C ALA A 427 -0.80 -8.55 -4.28
N GLN A 428 -1.45 -9.49 -4.98
CA GLN A 428 -0.79 -10.36 -5.95
C GLN A 428 0.03 -9.56 -6.96
N ALA A 429 -0.51 -8.43 -7.42
CA ALA A 429 0.19 -7.53 -8.32
C ALA A 429 1.44 -6.87 -7.69
N ALA A 430 1.30 -6.37 -6.47
CA ALA A 430 2.40 -5.78 -5.73
C ALA A 430 3.49 -6.81 -5.41
N PHE A 431 3.11 -8.00 -4.93
CA PHE A 431 4.03 -9.09 -4.62
C PHE A 431 4.71 -9.66 -5.87
N GLY A 432 4.04 -9.64 -7.03
CA GLY A 432 4.69 -9.89 -8.32
C GLY A 432 5.87 -8.95 -8.57
N LEU A 433 5.73 -7.65 -8.28
CA LEU A 433 6.80 -6.66 -8.41
C LEU A 433 7.85 -6.72 -7.28
N LEU A 434 7.45 -7.21 -6.09
CA LEU A 434 8.35 -7.40 -4.95
C LEU A 434 9.14 -8.72 -5.04
N GLY A 435 8.63 -9.68 -5.80
CA GLY A 435 9.23 -10.99 -6.04
C GLY A 435 9.99 -11.08 -7.37
N THR A 436 9.86 -10.09 -8.26
CA THR A 436 10.55 -10.08 -9.56
C THR A 436 12.06 -10.08 -9.35
N ASP A 437 12.71 -11.16 -9.77
CA ASP A 437 14.14 -11.20 -9.94
C ASP A 437 14.55 -10.46 -11.23
N ALA A 438 15.86 -10.38 -11.51
CA ALA A 438 16.36 -9.71 -12.71
C ALA A 438 15.80 -10.32 -14.01
N VAL A 439 15.41 -11.60 -13.99
CA VAL A 439 14.87 -12.32 -15.14
C VAL A 439 13.45 -11.87 -15.45
N ASP A 440 12.62 -11.68 -14.42
CA ASP A 440 11.27 -11.15 -14.60
C ASP A 440 11.25 -9.72 -15.17
N SER A 441 12.12 -8.84 -14.67
CA SER A 441 12.26 -7.48 -15.20
C SER A 441 12.64 -7.46 -16.68
N ASP A 442 13.48 -8.42 -17.08
CA ASP A 442 13.90 -8.58 -18.47
C ASP A 442 12.80 -9.20 -19.35
N ALA A 443 12.02 -10.16 -18.82
CA ALA A 443 10.85 -10.72 -19.49
C ALA A 443 9.81 -9.64 -19.83
N VAL A 444 9.51 -8.75 -18.87
CA VAL A 444 8.62 -7.57 -19.11
C VAL A 444 9.14 -6.70 -20.26
N ALA A 445 10.45 -6.50 -20.33
CA ALA A 445 11.07 -5.66 -21.36
C ALA A 445 10.91 -6.25 -22.77
N VAL A 446 11.09 -7.56 -22.89
CA VAL A 446 10.89 -8.30 -24.14
C VAL A 446 9.40 -8.29 -24.52
N LEU A 447 8.49 -8.47 -23.56
CA LEU A 447 7.04 -8.36 -23.76
C LEU A 447 6.62 -6.99 -24.32
N LYS A 448 7.04 -5.89 -23.68
CA LYS A 448 6.69 -4.54 -24.16
C LYS A 448 7.19 -4.28 -25.58
N TRP A 449 8.39 -4.78 -25.89
CA TRP A 449 8.98 -4.64 -27.22
C TRP A 449 8.22 -5.43 -28.29
N MET A 450 7.82 -6.68 -28.02
CA MET A 450 7.05 -7.47 -29.00
C MET A 450 5.66 -6.87 -29.21
N GLN A 451 4.99 -6.41 -28.14
CA GLN A 451 3.68 -5.76 -28.22
C GLN A 451 3.74 -4.48 -29.06
N ALA A 452 4.76 -3.64 -28.88
CA ALA A 452 4.92 -2.41 -29.64
C ALA A 452 5.12 -2.62 -31.15
N ARG A 453 5.64 -3.78 -31.56
CA ARG A 453 5.89 -4.11 -32.97
C ARG A 453 4.73 -4.87 -33.63
N ALA A 454 3.84 -5.46 -32.84
CA ALA A 454 2.75 -6.32 -33.30
C ALA A 454 3.24 -7.44 -34.25
N GLU A 455 4.47 -7.92 -34.06
CA GLU A 455 5.06 -8.97 -34.89
C GLU A 455 4.70 -10.35 -34.26
N PRO A 456 3.99 -11.24 -34.98
CA PRO A 456 3.57 -12.54 -34.45
C PRO A 456 4.71 -13.53 -34.27
N GLU A 457 5.89 -13.22 -34.83
CA GLU A 457 7.07 -14.06 -34.79
C GLU A 457 8.34 -13.22 -34.83
N PHE A 458 9.35 -13.59 -34.03
CA PHE A 458 10.68 -12.97 -34.09
C PHE A 458 11.80 -13.98 -33.81
N THR A 459 13.01 -13.68 -34.25
CA THR A 459 14.21 -14.46 -33.94
C THR A 459 14.91 -13.93 -32.70
N ARG A 460 15.63 -14.80 -31.97
CA ARG A 460 16.43 -14.38 -30.80
C ARG A 460 17.39 -13.24 -31.13
N SER A 461 18.03 -13.29 -32.30
CA SER A 461 18.98 -12.27 -32.75
C SER A 461 18.33 -10.91 -33.02
N GLN A 462 17.07 -10.89 -33.52
CA GLN A 462 16.31 -9.65 -33.69
C GLN A 462 15.98 -9.01 -32.33
N ALA A 463 15.52 -9.81 -31.36
CA ALA A 463 15.25 -9.32 -30.01
C ALA A 463 16.53 -8.77 -29.36
N GLN A 464 17.65 -9.49 -29.46
CA GLN A 464 18.93 -9.05 -28.90
C GLN A 464 19.43 -7.74 -29.51
N LYS A 465 19.41 -7.63 -30.85
CA LYS A 465 19.86 -6.43 -31.56
C LYS A 465 19.00 -5.22 -31.23
N ALA A 466 17.68 -5.41 -31.11
CA ALA A 466 16.77 -4.32 -30.79
C ALA A 466 16.88 -3.83 -29.34
N GLN A 467 17.48 -4.63 -28.44
CA GLN A 467 17.59 -4.33 -27.02
C GLN A 467 19.04 -4.46 -26.51
N GLU A 468 20.02 -4.16 -27.37
CA GLU A 468 21.46 -4.33 -27.11
C GLU A 468 21.97 -3.55 -25.89
N GLY A 469 21.32 -2.43 -25.56
CA GLY A 469 21.61 -1.65 -24.35
C GLY A 469 21.31 -2.40 -23.05
N ARG A 470 20.29 -3.28 -23.05
CA ARG A 470 19.82 -4.05 -21.89
C ARG A 470 20.39 -5.47 -21.87
N PHE A 471 20.40 -6.15 -23.01
CA PHE A 471 20.83 -7.53 -23.15
C PHE A 471 22.26 -7.65 -23.66
N ARG A 472 23.22 -7.23 -22.81
CA ARG A 472 24.66 -7.36 -23.08
C ARG A 472 25.17 -8.80 -23.03
N SER A 473 24.39 -9.72 -22.45
CA SER A 473 24.68 -11.15 -22.37
C SER A 473 23.56 -11.95 -23.04
N VAL A 474 23.94 -12.94 -23.85
CA VAL A 474 23.00 -13.86 -24.50
C VAL A 474 22.25 -14.71 -23.47
N ASP A 475 22.92 -15.13 -22.40
CA ASP A 475 22.33 -15.93 -21.30
C ASP A 475 21.21 -15.17 -20.59
N ARG A 476 21.38 -13.86 -20.43
CA ARG A 476 20.39 -12.98 -19.80
C ARG A 476 19.11 -12.86 -20.63
N LEU A 477 19.24 -12.70 -21.95
CA LEU A 477 18.09 -12.69 -22.86
C LEU A 477 17.42 -14.07 -22.93
N GLN A 478 18.22 -15.13 -22.90
CA GLN A 478 17.73 -16.50 -22.93
C GLN A 478 16.83 -16.79 -21.72
N LYS A 479 17.26 -16.44 -20.50
CA LYS A 479 16.45 -16.59 -19.28
C LYS A 479 15.13 -15.81 -19.34
N ALA A 480 15.15 -14.59 -19.89
CA ALA A 480 13.94 -13.78 -20.06
C ALA A 480 12.94 -14.42 -21.04
N LEU A 481 13.44 -15.01 -22.13
CA LEU A 481 12.61 -15.70 -23.12
C LEU A 481 12.03 -17.01 -22.54
N GLU A 482 12.84 -17.77 -21.79
CA GLU A 482 12.37 -18.98 -21.08
C GLU A 482 11.27 -18.65 -20.07
N ARG A 483 11.37 -17.51 -19.37
CA ARG A 483 10.33 -17.04 -18.46
C ARG A 483 9.02 -16.71 -19.18
N LEU A 484 9.10 -16.11 -20.36
CA LEU A 484 7.93 -15.81 -21.20
C LEU A 484 7.31 -17.07 -21.82
N GLU A 485 8.12 -18.10 -22.12
CA GLU A 485 7.62 -19.42 -22.52
C GLU A 485 6.84 -20.09 -21.39
N GLN A 486 7.36 -20.05 -20.15
CA GLN A 486 6.69 -20.59 -18.96
C GLN A 486 5.35 -19.90 -18.66
N GLN A 487 5.16 -18.67 -19.14
CA GLN A 487 3.96 -17.85 -18.93
C GLN A 487 2.98 -17.91 -20.12
N ASP A 488 3.20 -18.84 -21.06
CA ASP A 488 2.41 -18.99 -22.29
C ASP A 488 2.34 -17.71 -23.14
N VAL A 489 3.30 -16.79 -23.00
CA VAL A 489 3.38 -15.55 -23.79
C VAL A 489 3.95 -15.82 -25.18
N LEU A 490 4.87 -16.77 -25.29
CA LEU A 490 5.51 -17.15 -26.55
C LEU A 490 5.94 -18.62 -26.54
N ARG A 491 6.24 -19.16 -27.72
CA ARG A 491 6.82 -20.51 -27.87
C ARG A 491 7.97 -20.49 -28.85
N GLY A 492 9.10 -21.02 -28.43
CA GLY A 492 10.32 -21.14 -29.20
C GLY A 492 10.42 -22.45 -29.96
N TYR A 493 10.93 -22.38 -31.18
CA TYR A 493 11.27 -23.55 -31.97
C TYR A 493 12.47 -23.28 -32.88
N LYS A 494 13.16 -24.34 -33.29
CA LYS A 494 14.31 -24.25 -34.19
C LYS A 494 13.83 -24.28 -35.64
N ARG A 495 14.01 -23.18 -36.36
CA ARG A 495 13.75 -23.10 -37.80
C ARG A 495 15.02 -23.45 -38.58
N ARG A 496 14.91 -24.42 -39.49
CA ARG A 496 16.03 -24.86 -40.35
C ARG A 496 16.21 -23.89 -41.51
N ASN A 497 17.40 -23.30 -41.61
CA ASN A 497 17.73 -22.36 -42.68
C ASN A 497 18.43 -23.09 -43.84
N LYS A 498 18.27 -22.59 -45.08
CA LYS A 498 19.05 -23.09 -46.23
C LYS A 498 20.48 -22.56 -46.12
N GLY A 499 21.47 -23.45 -45.94
CA GLY A 499 22.90 -23.12 -45.97
C GLY A 499 23.50 -22.53 -44.69
N THR A 500 22.74 -22.40 -43.61
CA THR A 500 23.23 -21.95 -42.29
C THR A 500 22.64 -22.79 -41.16
N GLY A 501 23.25 -22.70 -39.97
CA GLY A 501 22.73 -23.38 -38.77
C GLY A 501 21.28 -22.96 -38.45
N PRO A 502 20.53 -23.81 -37.71
CA PRO A 502 19.15 -23.51 -37.36
C PRO A 502 19.06 -22.27 -36.46
N SER A 503 18.10 -21.39 -36.75
CA SER A 503 17.81 -20.21 -35.92
C SER A 503 16.74 -20.54 -34.88
N MET A 504 16.90 -20.00 -33.66
CA MET A 504 15.84 -20.03 -32.66
C MET A 504 14.83 -18.93 -32.96
N VAL A 505 13.58 -19.34 -33.18
CA VAL A 505 12.46 -18.48 -33.56
C VAL A 505 11.38 -18.61 -32.51
N TYR A 506 10.75 -17.50 -32.14
CA TYR A 506 9.69 -17.43 -31.14
C TYR A 506 8.40 -16.94 -31.78
N VAL A 507 7.32 -17.71 -31.62
CA VAL A 507 5.96 -17.33 -31.99
C VAL A 507 5.28 -16.73 -30.78
N VAL A 508 4.64 -15.57 -30.94
CA VAL A 508 3.94 -14.87 -29.86
C VAL A 508 2.50 -15.38 -29.77
N ASN A 509 2.02 -15.61 -28.55
CA ASN A 509 0.62 -15.93 -28.30
C ASN A 509 -0.27 -14.77 -28.81
N PRO A 510 -1.19 -15.00 -29.77
CA PRO A 510 -2.00 -13.91 -30.36
C PRO A 510 -2.79 -13.10 -29.33
N LYS A 511 -3.22 -13.72 -28.23
CA LYS A 511 -3.95 -13.07 -27.12
C LYS A 511 -3.13 -11.95 -26.46
N VAL A 512 -1.81 -11.94 -26.62
CA VAL A 512 -0.91 -10.88 -26.12
C VAL A 512 -1.18 -9.53 -26.79
N PHE A 513 -1.70 -9.53 -28.02
CA PHE A 513 -1.99 -8.32 -28.80
C PHE A 513 -3.43 -7.82 -28.65
N GLU A 514 -4.32 -8.63 -28.07
CA GLU A 514 -5.73 -8.32 -27.86
C GLU A 514 -5.98 -7.54 -26.54
N ILE A 515 -4.91 -7.27 -25.78
CA ILE A 515 -4.94 -6.81 -24.38
C ILE A 515 -4.68 -5.31 -24.23
#